data_AF-A0A2T6BYQ0-F1
#
_entry.id   AF-A0A2T6BYQ0-F1
#
_cell.length_a   1.000
_cell.length_b   1.000
_cell.length_c   1.000
_cell.angle_alpha   90.00
_cell.angle_beta   90.00
_cell.angle_gamma   90.00
#
_symmetry.space_group_name_H-M   'P 1'
#
loop_
_entity.id
_entity.type
_entity.pdbx_description
1 polymer ?
#
loop_
_entity_poly.entity_id
_entity_poly.type
_entity_poly.pdbx_seq_one_letter_code
_entity_poly.pdbx_strand_id
1 'polypeptide(L)'
;MQIIQNGIKLHSELDNFFDEVQINSGTVHHLQQEKAKVDYLDWSFVPQYEDNAYVVKRDWRKLTDQEIKALTASKNRNYYNTIYVGDISDELKHIFDDLKFKECLRPKDVKECMKRDHDLTLKLSNTMQEYLSEFANDQPFHFHFIGANLPNIDMVAADTYSLPDGYQEEDKKCMGIHNDGAELRSVHQTYKSGNRFTINLGNETRYFLYVNLSLTQAFNMLKEKLGVSLEHVNLYNISKLFFKYFPDYPVIRIPQKPYQYYISATDHCFHDGSTYGMTTLDVLMIYFGKFQY
;
A
#
# COMPACT_ATOMS: atom_id res chain seq x y z
N MET A 1 13.92 12.51 -21.51
CA MET A 1 12.71 12.82 -20.74
C MET A 1 12.85 12.14 -19.39
N GLN A 2 12.68 12.83 -18.26
CA GLN A 2 12.77 12.17 -16.96
C GLN A 2 11.58 11.20 -16.82
N ILE A 3 11.88 9.91 -16.58
CA ILE A 3 10.90 8.85 -16.40
C ILE A 3 10.14 9.06 -15.07
N ILE A 4 10.82 9.60 -14.06
CA ILE A 4 10.34 9.80 -12.70
C ILE A 4 10.45 11.29 -12.35
N GLN A 5 9.40 11.90 -11.79
CA GLN A 5 9.40 13.31 -11.38
C GLN A 5 10.02 13.52 -9.99
N ASN A 6 10.32 14.77 -9.63
CA ASN A 6 10.69 15.10 -8.27
C ASN A 6 9.46 15.16 -7.34
N GLY A 7 8.95 14.01 -6.92
CA GLY A 7 7.81 13.90 -5.99
C GLY A 7 8.15 13.13 -4.72
N ILE A 8 7.30 12.17 -4.36
CA ILE A 8 7.44 11.36 -3.15
C ILE A 8 8.71 10.51 -3.25
N LYS A 9 9.46 10.44 -2.14
CA LYS A 9 10.78 9.80 -2.05
C LYS A 9 10.75 8.56 -1.16
N LEU A 10 11.85 7.82 -1.17
CA LEU A 10 12.10 6.64 -0.36
C LEU A 10 13.24 6.90 0.63
N HIS A 11 13.01 6.51 1.87
CA HIS A 11 14.03 6.37 2.89
C HIS A 11 13.95 4.95 3.46
N SER A 12 15.09 4.31 3.67
CA SER A 12 15.14 2.97 4.25
C SER A 12 16.41 2.83 5.06
N GLU A 13 16.32 2.07 6.15
CA GLU A 13 17.47 1.62 6.94
C GLU A 13 17.98 0.25 6.51
N LEU A 14 17.27 -0.41 5.60
CA LEU A 14 17.63 -1.74 5.13
C LEU A 14 18.84 -1.68 4.21
N ASP A 15 19.79 -2.57 4.45
CA ASP A 15 20.95 -2.76 3.57
C ASP A 15 20.50 -3.11 2.15
N ASN A 16 21.15 -2.47 1.17
CA ASN A 16 20.90 -2.71 -0.25
C ASN A 16 19.43 -2.54 -0.68
N PHE A 17 18.65 -1.73 0.05
CA PHE A 17 17.21 -1.52 -0.20
C PHE A 17 16.85 -1.30 -1.68
N PHE A 18 17.60 -0.43 -2.37
CA PHE A 18 17.31 -0.08 -3.76
C PHE A 18 17.61 -1.20 -4.77
N ASP A 19 18.34 -2.25 -4.40
CA ASP A 19 18.65 -3.37 -5.29
C ASP A 19 17.42 -4.24 -5.60
N GLU A 20 16.44 -4.24 -4.69
CA GLU A 20 15.19 -4.99 -4.80
C GLU A 20 13.99 -4.11 -5.21
N VAL A 21 14.13 -2.77 -5.15
CA VAL A 21 13.09 -1.86 -5.65
C VAL A 21 13.03 -1.91 -7.18
N GLN A 22 11.81 -2.00 -7.70
CA GLN A 22 11.57 -2.15 -9.14
C GLN A 22 10.64 -1.07 -9.67
N ILE A 23 10.67 -0.91 -10.98
CA ILE A 23 9.86 0.04 -11.73
C ILE A 23 9.32 -0.64 -13.00
N ASN A 24 8.11 -0.27 -13.43
CA ASN A 24 7.50 -0.76 -14.66
C ASN A 24 7.29 0.37 -15.69
N SER A 25 6.62 0.09 -16.81
CA SER A 25 6.25 1.10 -17.83
C SER A 25 4.86 1.71 -17.64
N GLY A 26 4.29 1.63 -16.43
CA GLY A 26 3.05 2.27 -16.04
C GLY A 26 1.88 1.33 -15.83
N THR A 27 0.70 1.72 -16.31
CA THR A 27 -0.58 1.05 -16.01
C THR A 27 -1.38 0.77 -17.28
N VAL A 28 -2.33 -0.15 -17.16
CA VAL A 28 -3.32 -0.47 -18.19
C VAL A 28 -4.69 -0.63 -17.55
N HIS A 29 -5.75 -0.45 -18.34
CA HIS A 29 -7.09 -0.76 -17.87
C HIS A 29 -7.19 -2.26 -17.55
N HIS A 30 -7.86 -2.66 -16.46
CA HIS A 30 -7.90 -4.07 -16.00
C HIS A 30 -8.44 -5.07 -17.04
N LEU A 31 -9.22 -4.60 -18.01
CA LEU A 31 -9.73 -5.41 -19.13
C LEU A 31 -8.67 -5.73 -20.20
N GLN A 32 -7.54 -5.02 -20.18
CA GLN A 32 -6.45 -5.16 -21.17
C GLN A 32 -5.30 -6.05 -20.67
N GLN A 33 -5.37 -6.54 -19.43
CA GLN A 33 -4.37 -7.42 -18.83
C GLN A 33 -5.04 -8.69 -18.34
N GLU A 34 -4.40 -9.83 -18.61
CA GLU A 34 -4.82 -11.12 -18.08
C GLU A 34 -4.66 -11.13 -16.55
N LYS A 35 -5.76 -11.46 -15.86
CA LYS A 35 -5.83 -11.51 -14.41
C LYS A 35 -5.34 -12.87 -13.93
N ALA A 36 -4.48 -12.87 -12.91
CA ALA A 36 -4.08 -14.12 -12.28
C ALA A 36 -5.27 -14.77 -11.58
N LYS A 37 -5.38 -16.10 -11.70
CA LYS A 37 -6.35 -16.88 -10.95
C LYS A 37 -5.88 -17.05 -9.51
N VAL A 38 -6.81 -16.90 -8.58
CA VAL A 38 -6.62 -17.30 -7.19
C VAL A 38 -6.97 -18.78 -7.10
N ASP A 39 -5.96 -19.60 -6.80
CA ASP A 39 -6.10 -21.03 -6.50
C ASP A 39 -5.52 -21.27 -5.11
N TYR A 40 -6.37 -21.20 -4.09
CA TYR A 40 -5.94 -21.22 -2.69
C TYR A 40 -6.98 -21.93 -1.81
N LEU A 41 -6.57 -23.04 -1.19
CA LEU A 41 -7.44 -23.94 -0.41
C LEU A 41 -8.66 -24.40 -1.25
N ASP A 42 -9.85 -23.98 -0.87
CA ASP A 42 -11.14 -24.24 -1.53
C ASP A 42 -11.60 -23.09 -2.45
N TRP A 43 -10.83 -22.00 -2.56
CA TRP A 43 -11.12 -20.91 -3.48
C TRP A 43 -10.40 -21.12 -4.83
N SER A 44 -11.17 -21.00 -5.91
CA SER A 44 -10.70 -21.08 -7.30
C SER A 44 -11.49 -20.09 -8.16
N PHE A 45 -11.00 -18.85 -8.28
CA PHE A 45 -11.69 -17.80 -9.04
C PHE A 45 -10.70 -16.80 -9.66
N VAL A 46 -11.18 -16.02 -10.63
CA VAL A 46 -10.43 -14.89 -11.19
C VAL A 46 -10.91 -13.62 -10.49
N PRO A 47 -10.03 -12.85 -9.82
CA PRO A 47 -10.42 -11.64 -9.12
C PRO A 47 -11.12 -10.65 -10.04
N GLN A 48 -12.17 -10.02 -9.50
CA GLN A 48 -12.85 -8.93 -10.18
C GLN A 48 -12.20 -7.60 -9.82
N TYR A 49 -12.35 -6.64 -10.72
CA TYR A 49 -11.88 -5.27 -10.53
C TYR A 49 -13.03 -4.32 -10.80
N GLU A 50 -13.00 -3.14 -10.19
CA GLU A 50 -13.94 -2.08 -10.49
C GLU A 50 -13.87 -1.70 -11.98
N ASP A 51 -15.00 -1.26 -12.56
CA ASP A 51 -15.11 -1.01 -13.99
C ASP A 51 -14.07 -0.01 -14.51
N ASN A 52 -13.61 0.91 -13.66
CA ASN A 52 -12.64 1.94 -14.01
C ASN A 52 -11.22 1.69 -13.45
N ALA A 53 -10.96 0.49 -12.93
CA ALA A 53 -9.69 0.15 -12.31
C ALA A 53 -8.55 0.12 -13.34
N TYR A 54 -7.40 0.64 -12.92
CA TYR A 54 -6.14 0.49 -13.63
C TYR A 54 -5.21 -0.41 -12.83
N VAL A 55 -4.62 -1.37 -13.52
CA VAL A 55 -3.64 -2.30 -12.97
C VAL A 55 -2.25 -1.98 -13.49
N VAL A 56 -1.24 -2.35 -12.72
CA VAL A 56 0.17 -2.19 -13.09
C VAL A 56 0.54 -3.13 -14.23
N LYS A 57 1.27 -2.62 -15.22
CA LYS A 57 1.95 -3.48 -16.21
C LYS A 57 2.99 -4.34 -15.49
N ARG A 58 3.14 -5.59 -15.93
CA ARG A 58 4.05 -6.57 -15.28
C ARG A 58 5.48 -6.58 -15.82
N ASP A 59 5.87 -5.59 -16.60
CA ASP A 59 7.21 -5.45 -17.20
C ASP A 59 8.23 -4.83 -16.24
N TRP A 60 8.32 -5.42 -15.05
CA TRP A 60 9.19 -4.95 -13.97
C TRP A 60 10.66 -5.04 -14.35
N ARG A 61 11.41 -3.98 -14.05
CA ARG A 61 12.87 -3.92 -14.15
C ARG A 61 13.48 -3.27 -12.92
N LYS A 62 14.80 -3.43 -12.77
CA LYS A 62 15.58 -2.68 -11.79
C LYS A 62 15.57 -1.19 -12.11
N LEU A 63 15.73 -0.38 -11.06
CA LEU A 63 15.97 1.05 -11.18
C LEU A 63 17.35 1.30 -11.82
N THR A 64 17.44 2.39 -12.58
CA THR A 64 18.72 2.98 -13.01
C THR A 64 19.29 3.89 -11.91
N ASP A 65 20.58 4.21 -11.95
CA ASP A 65 21.21 5.13 -10.98
C ASP A 65 20.52 6.50 -10.92
N GLN A 66 20.04 7.00 -12.07
CA GLN A 66 19.30 8.26 -12.13
C GLN A 66 17.96 8.16 -11.42
N GLU A 67 17.26 7.03 -11.56
CA GLU A 67 15.99 6.78 -10.87
C GLU A 67 16.19 6.56 -9.38
N ILE A 68 17.23 5.84 -8.97
CA ILE A 68 17.63 5.70 -7.55
C ILE A 68 17.88 7.07 -6.95
N LYS A 69 18.69 7.91 -7.62
CA LYS A 69 18.95 9.29 -7.17
C LYS A 69 17.68 10.12 -7.11
N ALA A 70 16.76 9.94 -8.05
CA ALA A 70 15.48 10.64 -8.06
C ALA A 70 14.54 10.13 -6.95
N LEU A 71 14.60 8.86 -6.54
CA LEU A 71 13.75 8.31 -5.49
C LEU A 71 14.35 8.47 -4.10
N THR A 72 15.67 8.62 -3.96
CA THR A 72 16.33 8.76 -2.66
C THR A 72 15.88 10.05 -1.96
N ALA A 73 15.42 9.90 -0.71
CA ALA A 73 14.99 11.03 0.10
C ALA A 73 16.14 11.99 0.43
N SER A 74 15.83 13.29 0.42
CA SER A 74 16.76 14.34 0.89
C SER A 74 16.70 14.48 2.41
N LYS A 75 17.48 15.41 3.00
CA LYS A 75 17.40 15.71 4.44
C LYS A 75 16.04 16.25 4.88
N ASN A 76 15.26 16.86 3.99
CA ASN A 76 13.95 17.45 4.30
C ASN A 76 12.82 16.40 4.21
N ARG A 77 12.96 15.31 4.97
CA ARG A 77 11.96 14.24 5.04
C ARG A 77 10.81 14.67 5.95
N ASN A 78 9.60 14.25 5.61
CA ASN A 78 8.43 14.36 6.47
C ASN A 78 7.44 13.22 6.25
N TYR A 79 6.36 13.20 7.02
CA TYR A 79 5.36 12.13 7.02
C TYR A 79 4.55 12.00 5.70
N TYR A 80 4.58 13.00 4.81
CA TYR A 80 3.78 13.00 3.57
C TYR A 80 4.59 13.05 2.26
N ASN A 81 5.89 13.36 2.32
CA ASN A 81 6.76 13.46 1.15
C ASN A 81 7.74 12.30 1.01
N THR A 82 7.80 11.42 2.00
CA THR A 82 8.74 10.31 2.07
C THR A 82 8.01 9.06 2.52
N ILE A 83 8.32 7.95 1.87
CA ILE A 83 7.94 6.61 2.28
C ILE A 83 9.15 6.02 3.01
N TYR A 84 8.90 5.51 4.21
CA TYR A 84 9.91 4.90 5.04
C TYR A 84 9.75 3.38 5.01
N VAL A 85 10.84 2.64 4.99
CA VAL A 85 10.85 1.18 5.00
C VAL A 85 11.88 0.70 6.02
N GLY A 86 11.53 -0.32 6.81
CA GLY A 86 12.42 -0.88 7.82
C GLY A 86 11.91 -2.19 8.38
N ASP A 87 12.65 -2.75 9.33
CA ASP A 87 12.24 -3.92 10.12
C ASP A 87 11.64 -3.46 11.45
N ILE A 88 10.60 -4.16 11.93
CA ILE A 88 10.15 -4.00 13.32
C ILE A 88 11.21 -4.55 14.30
N SER A 89 11.11 -4.16 15.57
CA SER A 89 12.02 -4.65 16.62
C SER A 89 11.92 -6.18 16.82
N ASP A 90 13.00 -6.82 17.28
CA ASP A 90 13.01 -8.27 17.55
C ASP A 90 12.01 -8.66 18.65
N GLU A 91 11.76 -7.78 19.61
CA GLU A 91 10.71 -8.00 20.62
C GLU A 91 9.33 -8.14 19.97
N LEU A 92 8.99 -7.25 19.02
CA LEU A 92 7.73 -7.34 18.27
C LEU A 92 7.66 -8.61 17.42
N LYS A 93 8.77 -9.00 16.77
CA LYS A 93 8.84 -10.26 16.01
C LYS A 93 8.49 -11.46 16.87
N HIS A 94 9.05 -11.54 18.08
CA HIS A 94 8.77 -12.62 19.02
C HIS A 94 7.29 -12.65 19.45
N ILE A 95 6.70 -11.49 19.75
CA ILE A 95 5.27 -11.42 20.10
C ILE A 95 4.40 -11.88 18.93
N PHE A 96 4.74 -11.48 17.69
CA PHE A 96 4.01 -11.91 16.49
C PHE A 96 4.16 -13.40 16.19
N ASP A 97 5.35 -13.97 16.40
CA ASP A 97 5.58 -15.42 16.29
C ASP A 97 4.71 -16.18 17.32
N ASP A 98 4.64 -15.71 18.57
CA ASP A 98 3.82 -16.33 19.63
C ASP A 98 2.30 -16.24 19.33
N LEU A 99 1.84 -15.15 18.71
CA LEU A 99 0.46 -15.00 18.25
C LEU A 99 0.13 -15.89 17.04
N LYS A 100 1.14 -16.40 16.34
CA LYS A 100 1.01 -17.36 15.23
C LYS A 100 0.19 -16.84 14.05
N PHE A 101 0.32 -15.57 13.67
CA PHE A 101 -0.35 -15.03 12.48
C PHE A 101 0.02 -15.74 11.19
N LYS A 102 1.26 -16.25 11.12
CA LYS A 102 1.76 -17.07 10.00
C LYS A 102 1.03 -18.40 9.83
N GLU A 103 0.31 -18.88 10.85
CA GLU A 103 -0.49 -20.10 10.80
C GLU A 103 -1.93 -19.82 10.32
N CYS A 104 -2.33 -18.56 10.15
CA CYS A 104 -3.66 -18.20 9.64
C CYS A 104 -3.81 -18.67 8.19
N LEU A 105 -4.87 -19.42 7.90
CA LEU A 105 -5.15 -19.93 6.57
C LEU A 105 -6.23 -19.12 5.86
N ARG A 106 -7.12 -18.46 6.61
CA ARG A 106 -8.24 -17.67 6.09
C ARG A 106 -8.29 -16.29 6.75
N PRO A 107 -8.86 -15.27 6.08
CA PRO A 107 -8.97 -13.93 6.66
C PRO A 107 -9.66 -13.86 8.03
N LYS A 108 -10.66 -14.71 8.25
CA LYS A 108 -11.35 -14.82 9.55
C LYS A 108 -10.45 -15.29 10.69
N ASP A 109 -9.42 -16.09 10.39
CA ASP A 109 -8.54 -16.69 11.39
C ASP A 109 -7.72 -15.62 12.11
N VAL A 110 -7.38 -14.52 11.44
CA VAL A 110 -6.60 -13.41 12.00
C VAL A 110 -7.27 -12.81 13.23
N LYS A 111 -8.59 -12.58 13.16
CA LYS A 111 -9.36 -12.06 14.30
C LYS A 111 -9.43 -13.08 15.45
N GLU A 112 -9.48 -14.37 15.14
CA GLU A 112 -9.52 -15.41 16.16
C GLU A 112 -8.16 -15.60 16.84
N CYS A 113 -7.05 -15.44 16.11
CA CYS A 113 -5.70 -15.42 16.70
C CYS A 113 -5.56 -14.30 17.76
N MET A 114 -6.05 -13.09 17.45
CA MET A 114 -6.06 -11.97 18.41
C MET A 114 -6.93 -12.24 19.65
N LYS A 115 -7.97 -13.08 19.56
CA LYS A 115 -8.85 -13.38 20.70
C LYS A 115 -8.35 -14.53 21.56
N ARG A 116 -7.47 -15.37 21.03
CA ARG A 116 -7.04 -16.62 21.68
C ARG A 116 -6.26 -16.37 22.97
N ASP A 117 -5.48 -15.29 23.01
CA ASP A 117 -4.63 -14.95 24.16
C ASP A 117 -4.74 -13.46 24.46
N HIS A 118 -5.49 -13.14 25.53
CA HIS A 118 -5.72 -11.76 25.95
C HIS A 118 -4.43 -11.09 26.44
N ASP A 119 -3.63 -11.80 27.23
CA ASP A 119 -2.43 -11.24 27.87
C ASP A 119 -1.36 -10.95 26.81
N LEU A 120 -1.19 -11.86 25.85
CA LEU A 120 -0.27 -11.65 24.73
C LEU A 120 -0.74 -10.51 23.81
N THR A 121 -2.05 -10.38 23.59
CA THR A 121 -2.62 -9.27 22.81
C THR A 121 -2.47 -7.91 23.51
N LEU A 122 -2.61 -7.88 24.84
CA LEU A 122 -2.34 -6.69 25.64
C LEU A 122 -0.86 -6.33 25.60
N LYS A 123 0.03 -7.33 25.72
CA LYS A 123 1.49 -7.14 25.57
C LYS A 123 1.81 -6.55 24.20
N LEU A 124 1.28 -7.13 23.12
CA LEU A 124 1.43 -6.59 21.76
C LEU A 124 1.01 -5.13 21.69
N SER A 125 -0.16 -4.80 22.25
CA SER A 125 -0.70 -3.43 22.19
C SER A 125 0.23 -2.43 22.88
N ASN A 126 0.77 -2.78 24.05
CA ASN A 126 1.71 -1.92 24.79
C ASN A 126 3.06 -1.78 24.07
N THR A 127 3.64 -2.89 23.60
CA THR A 127 4.93 -2.84 22.87
C THR A 127 4.79 -2.07 21.56
N MET A 128 3.68 -2.21 20.83
CA MET A 128 3.41 -1.40 19.64
C MET A 128 3.23 0.07 19.97
N GLN A 129 2.56 0.42 21.08
CA GLN A 129 2.41 1.80 21.52
C GLN A 129 3.77 2.45 21.81
N GLU A 130 4.66 1.76 22.52
CA GLU A 130 6.00 2.25 22.81
C GLU A 130 6.82 2.41 21.52
N TYR A 131 6.87 1.36 20.70
CA TYR A 131 7.62 1.35 19.44
C TYR A 131 7.18 2.46 18.48
N LEU A 132 5.87 2.60 18.25
CA LEU A 132 5.35 3.61 17.31
C LEU A 132 5.48 5.05 17.81
N SER A 133 5.62 5.27 19.13
CA SER A 133 5.80 6.61 19.70
C SER A 133 7.10 7.26 19.22
N GLU A 134 8.14 6.46 18.95
CA GLU A 134 9.42 6.96 18.40
C GLU A 134 9.25 7.55 16.98
N PHE A 135 8.31 7.03 16.21
CA PHE A 135 8.03 7.50 14.85
C PHE A 135 7.00 8.63 14.82
N ALA A 136 6.12 8.72 15.82
CA ALA A 136 4.94 9.58 15.79
C ALA A 136 5.25 11.07 16.02
N ASN A 137 6.47 11.46 16.40
CA ASN A 137 6.86 12.85 16.68
C ASN A 137 5.88 13.56 17.64
N ASP A 138 5.56 12.91 18.77
CA ASP A 138 4.59 13.39 19.77
C ASP A 138 3.17 13.63 19.23
N GLN A 139 2.83 13.11 18.04
CA GLN A 139 1.48 13.19 17.48
C GLN A 139 0.65 11.97 17.89
N PRO A 140 -0.68 12.13 18.04
CA PRO A 140 -1.56 10.99 18.28
C PRO A 140 -1.56 10.04 17.07
N PHE A 141 -1.63 8.76 17.38
CA PHE A 141 -1.86 7.70 16.41
C PHE A 141 -2.84 6.67 16.99
N HIS A 142 -3.39 5.82 16.14
CA HIS A 142 -4.29 4.75 16.57
C HIS A 142 -4.15 3.52 15.69
N PHE A 143 -4.48 2.36 16.28
CA PHE A 143 -4.63 1.12 15.54
C PHE A 143 -5.79 1.25 14.54
N HIS A 144 -5.55 0.90 13.28
CA HIS A 144 -6.57 0.94 12.24
C HIS A 144 -7.21 -0.44 12.07
N PHE A 145 -6.45 -1.44 11.62
CA PHE A 145 -6.90 -2.83 11.60
C PHE A 145 -5.73 -3.82 11.47
N ILE A 146 -6.05 -5.09 11.71
CA ILE A 146 -5.28 -6.25 11.29
C ILE A 146 -6.17 -7.06 10.36
N GLY A 147 -5.63 -7.49 9.22
CA GLY A 147 -6.43 -8.13 8.18
C GLY A 147 -5.59 -9.02 7.29
N ALA A 148 -6.25 -9.61 6.30
CA ALA A 148 -5.61 -10.52 5.38
C ALA A 148 -6.15 -10.37 3.95
N ASN A 149 -5.29 -10.67 2.99
CA ASN A 149 -5.64 -10.77 1.57
C ASN A 149 -5.32 -12.16 1.05
N LEU A 150 -6.07 -12.61 0.05
CA LEU A 150 -5.75 -13.85 -0.65
C LEU A 150 -4.47 -13.70 -1.49
N PRO A 151 -3.72 -14.80 -1.69
CA PRO A 151 -2.52 -14.78 -2.52
C PRO A 151 -2.83 -14.55 -4.00
N ASN A 152 -1.80 -14.16 -4.74
CA ASN A 152 -1.79 -14.09 -6.20
C ASN A 152 -2.74 -13.04 -6.83
N ILE A 153 -2.94 -11.91 -6.16
CA ILE A 153 -3.76 -10.80 -6.65
C ILE A 153 -2.85 -9.60 -6.98
N ASP A 154 -2.97 -9.03 -8.19
CA ASP A 154 -2.14 -7.89 -8.61
C ASP A 154 -2.28 -6.69 -7.67
N MET A 155 -3.50 -6.38 -7.25
CA MET A 155 -3.83 -5.21 -6.42
C MET A 155 -4.98 -5.56 -5.49
N VAL A 156 -4.79 -5.43 -4.17
CA VAL A 156 -5.65 -6.12 -3.19
C VAL A 156 -6.71 -5.25 -2.54
N ALA A 157 -6.61 -3.93 -2.63
CA ALA A 157 -7.61 -3.05 -2.02
C ALA A 157 -8.97 -3.23 -2.69
N ALA A 158 -10.00 -3.41 -1.86
CA ALA A 158 -11.39 -3.53 -2.27
C ALA A 158 -12.28 -2.86 -1.21
N ASP A 159 -13.36 -2.21 -1.64
CA ASP A 159 -14.36 -1.69 -0.71
C ASP A 159 -15.25 -2.83 -0.24
N THR A 160 -14.99 -3.35 0.95
CA THR A 160 -15.81 -4.39 1.55
C THR A 160 -16.98 -3.84 2.37
N TYR A 161 -17.07 -2.53 2.59
CA TYR A 161 -18.14 -1.91 3.39
C TYR A 161 -19.45 -1.78 2.61
N SER A 162 -19.38 -1.71 1.28
CA SER A 162 -20.55 -1.66 0.40
C SER A 162 -21.07 -3.04 -0.03
N LEU A 163 -20.38 -4.12 0.36
CA LEU A 163 -20.79 -5.49 0.03
C LEU A 163 -21.93 -5.97 0.96
N PRO A 164 -22.87 -6.78 0.44
CA PRO A 164 -23.94 -7.34 1.24
C PRO A 164 -23.43 -8.33 2.31
N ASP A 165 -24.21 -8.54 3.37
CA ASP A 165 -23.93 -9.56 4.36
C ASP A 165 -23.77 -10.95 3.70
N GLY A 166 -22.75 -11.70 4.12
CA GLY A 166 -22.49 -13.05 3.62
C GLY A 166 -21.78 -13.11 2.27
N TYR A 167 -21.29 -11.98 1.74
CA TYR A 167 -20.44 -11.97 0.55
C TYR A 167 -19.27 -12.96 0.67
N GLN A 168 -18.85 -13.50 -0.47
CA GLN A 168 -17.70 -14.38 -0.62
C GLN A 168 -16.49 -13.59 -1.16
N GLU A 169 -15.28 -14.14 -0.99
CA GLU A 169 -14.06 -13.50 -1.48
C GLU A 169 -14.10 -13.19 -2.99
N GLU A 170 -14.78 -14.02 -3.79
CA GLU A 170 -14.99 -13.84 -5.23
C GLU A 170 -15.94 -12.68 -5.61
N ASP A 171 -16.74 -12.19 -4.66
CA ASP A 171 -17.64 -11.04 -4.86
C ASP A 171 -16.90 -9.70 -4.76
N LYS A 172 -15.69 -9.69 -4.16
CA LYS A 172 -14.89 -8.48 -4.00
C LYS A 172 -14.44 -7.95 -5.35
N LYS A 173 -14.53 -6.63 -5.52
CA LYS A 173 -13.96 -5.91 -6.66
C LYS A 173 -12.76 -5.10 -6.20
N CYS A 174 -11.61 -5.43 -6.76
CA CYS A 174 -10.37 -4.73 -6.48
C CYS A 174 -10.38 -3.35 -7.17
N MET A 175 -9.89 -2.32 -6.48
CA MET A 175 -9.90 -0.93 -6.95
C MET A 175 -8.82 -0.65 -8.02
N GLY A 176 -7.74 -1.44 -8.02
CA GLY A 176 -6.53 -1.10 -8.77
C GLY A 176 -5.75 0.05 -8.11
N ILE A 177 -4.80 0.68 -8.82
CA ILE A 177 -4.00 1.77 -8.24
C ILE A 177 -4.96 2.92 -7.85
N HIS A 178 -4.97 3.27 -6.57
CA HIS A 178 -5.94 4.21 -6.00
C HIS A 178 -5.31 5.12 -4.94
N ASN A 179 -6.13 6.00 -4.36
CA ASN A 179 -5.84 6.76 -3.15
C ASN A 179 -6.94 6.47 -2.13
N ASP A 180 -6.61 6.38 -0.84
CA ASP A 180 -7.57 5.92 0.18
C ASP A 180 -8.72 6.91 0.45
N GLY A 181 -8.54 8.20 0.15
CA GLY A 181 -9.60 9.21 0.19
C GLY A 181 -10.35 9.31 1.53
N ALA A 182 -9.70 8.97 2.64
CA ALA A 182 -10.34 8.63 3.92
C ALA A 182 -11.10 9.79 4.59
N GLU A 183 -10.87 11.03 4.16
CA GLU A 183 -11.63 12.19 4.59
C GLU A 183 -12.02 13.05 3.38
N LEU A 184 -13.24 13.62 3.39
CA LEU A 184 -13.75 14.57 2.40
C LEU A 184 -12.91 15.87 2.40
N ARG A 185 -11.69 15.78 1.88
CA ARG A 185 -10.72 16.88 1.76
C ARG A 185 -10.49 17.15 0.28
N SER A 186 -10.12 18.38 -0.06
CA SER A 186 -9.71 18.68 -1.44
C SER A 186 -8.37 17.97 -1.75
N VAL A 187 -8.08 17.74 -3.03
CA VAL A 187 -6.80 17.16 -3.50
C VAL A 187 -5.57 17.90 -2.92
N HIS A 188 -5.69 19.21 -2.69
CA HIS A 188 -4.62 20.05 -2.14
C HIS A 188 -4.43 19.91 -0.63
N GLN A 189 -5.31 19.21 0.08
CA GLN A 189 -5.28 19.08 1.54
C GLN A 189 -4.94 17.66 2.02
N THR A 190 -4.77 16.70 1.10
CA THR A 190 -4.54 15.29 1.47
C THR A 190 -3.23 15.06 2.20
N TYR A 191 -2.23 15.95 2.06
CA TYR A 191 -1.00 15.90 2.87
C TYR A 191 -1.24 16.09 4.37
N LYS A 192 -2.44 16.51 4.79
CA LYS A 192 -2.82 16.67 6.20
C LYS A 192 -3.42 15.41 6.81
N SER A 193 -3.72 14.37 6.02
CA SER A 193 -4.44 13.17 6.50
C SER A 193 -3.57 12.21 7.31
N GLY A 194 -2.27 12.52 7.44
CA GLY A 194 -1.32 11.62 8.07
C GLY A 194 -0.84 10.55 7.11
N ASN A 195 -0.38 9.43 7.66
CA ASN A 195 0.12 8.29 6.93
C ASN A 195 -0.18 6.98 7.67
N ARG A 196 0.04 5.88 6.94
CA ARG A 196 -0.20 4.51 7.40
C ARG A 196 1.13 3.85 7.72
N PHE A 197 1.25 3.27 8.90
CA PHE A 197 2.32 2.34 9.26
C PHE A 197 1.80 0.93 9.03
N THR A 198 2.29 0.24 8.00
CA THR A 198 1.80 -1.08 7.58
C THR A 198 2.90 -2.12 7.76
N ILE A 199 2.62 -3.19 8.50
CA ILE A 199 3.55 -4.29 8.78
C ILE A 199 3.10 -5.54 8.02
N ASN A 200 4.03 -6.26 7.39
CA ASN A 200 3.79 -7.59 6.86
C ASN A 200 3.99 -8.63 7.97
N LEU A 201 2.92 -9.35 8.31
CA LEU A 201 2.90 -10.41 9.31
C LEU A 201 2.73 -11.81 8.68
N GLY A 202 2.67 -11.88 7.35
CA GLY A 202 2.56 -13.12 6.58
C GLY A 202 3.89 -13.87 6.45
N ASN A 203 3.86 -14.97 5.68
CA ASN A 203 5.03 -15.81 5.43
C ASN A 203 5.86 -15.38 4.23
N GLU A 204 5.25 -14.68 3.28
CA GLU A 204 5.86 -14.34 2.01
C GLU A 204 6.08 -12.83 1.85
N THR A 205 6.92 -12.46 0.89
CA THR A 205 7.12 -11.05 0.54
C THR A 205 5.88 -10.55 -0.19
N ARG A 206 5.21 -9.57 0.41
CA ARG A 206 4.19 -8.76 -0.27
C ARG A 206 4.84 -7.54 -0.92
N TYR A 207 4.12 -6.85 -1.79
CA TYR A 207 4.65 -5.63 -2.40
C TYR A 207 3.77 -4.43 -2.11
N PHE A 208 4.42 -3.31 -1.82
CA PHE A 208 3.79 -2.01 -1.84
C PHE A 208 4.04 -1.35 -3.19
N LEU A 209 2.96 -0.98 -3.88
CA LEU A 209 2.98 -0.32 -5.18
C LEU A 209 2.68 1.16 -4.97
N TYR A 210 3.44 2.06 -5.60
CA TYR A 210 3.09 3.48 -5.59
C TYR A 210 3.59 4.25 -6.80
N VAL A 211 2.92 5.35 -7.09
CA VAL A 211 3.39 6.37 -8.04
C VAL A 211 4.11 7.45 -7.26
N ASN A 212 5.30 7.86 -7.70
CA ASN A 212 6.13 8.81 -6.98
C ASN A 212 5.66 10.28 -7.10
N LEU A 213 4.35 10.48 -7.23
CA LEU A 213 3.70 11.77 -7.29
C LEU A 213 2.80 11.94 -6.07
N SER A 214 2.83 13.15 -5.50
CA SER A 214 1.71 13.58 -4.67
C SER A 214 0.43 13.73 -5.52
N LEU A 215 -0.74 13.59 -4.91
CA LEU A 215 -2.00 13.87 -5.60
C LEU A 215 -2.08 15.31 -6.12
N THR A 216 -1.42 16.27 -5.44
CA THR A 216 -1.33 17.65 -5.95
C THR A 216 -0.50 17.73 -7.23
N GLN A 217 0.61 16.98 -7.35
CA GLN A 217 1.38 16.92 -8.59
C GLN A 217 0.59 16.24 -9.71
N ALA A 218 -0.06 15.11 -9.43
CA ALA A 218 -0.92 14.42 -10.40
C ALA A 218 -2.05 15.33 -10.91
N PHE A 219 -2.68 16.08 -10.00
CA PHE A 219 -3.70 17.07 -10.33
C PHE A 219 -3.16 18.20 -11.22
N ASN A 220 -1.99 18.73 -10.92
CA ASN A 220 -1.35 19.76 -11.74
C ASN A 220 -0.99 19.24 -13.14
N MET A 221 -0.54 17.98 -13.24
CA MET A 221 -0.29 17.34 -14.55
C MET A 221 -1.60 17.19 -15.34
N LEU A 222 -2.69 16.77 -14.70
CA LEU A 222 -4.01 16.71 -15.33
C LEU A 222 -4.51 18.09 -15.78
N LYS A 223 -4.30 19.12 -14.96
CA LYS A 223 -4.60 20.53 -15.29
C LYS A 223 -3.94 20.95 -16.59
N GLU A 224 -2.63 20.72 -16.67
CA GLU A 224 -1.82 21.09 -17.83
C GLU A 224 -2.25 20.32 -19.07
N LYS A 225 -2.54 19.02 -18.94
CA LYS A 225 -2.93 18.14 -20.05
C LYS A 225 -4.31 18.45 -20.63
N LEU A 226 -5.27 18.85 -19.80
CA LEU A 226 -6.67 19.00 -20.20
C LEU A 226 -7.06 20.44 -20.56
N GLY A 227 -6.31 21.45 -20.11
CA GLY A 227 -6.51 22.85 -20.52
C GLY A 227 -7.83 23.50 -20.07
N VAL A 228 -8.54 22.95 -19.07
CA VAL A 228 -9.86 23.42 -18.57
C VAL A 228 -9.95 23.45 -17.04
N SER A 229 -11.00 24.10 -16.49
CA SER A 229 -11.24 24.20 -15.04
C SER A 229 -11.51 22.82 -14.42
N LEU A 230 -10.75 22.52 -13.36
CA LEU A 230 -10.68 21.22 -12.68
C LEU A 230 -11.83 21.01 -11.69
N GLU A 231 -12.96 21.66 -11.88
CA GLU A 231 -14.13 21.53 -11.00
C GLU A 231 -14.64 20.08 -10.93
N HIS A 232 -14.26 19.26 -11.91
CA HIS A 232 -14.61 17.85 -12.00
C HIS A 232 -13.53 16.89 -11.50
N VAL A 233 -12.32 17.34 -11.13
CA VAL A 233 -11.28 16.42 -10.59
C VAL A 233 -11.35 16.42 -9.07
N ASN A 234 -11.63 15.26 -8.49
CA ASN A 234 -11.75 15.07 -7.06
C ASN A 234 -11.08 13.76 -6.62
N LEU A 235 -11.09 13.47 -5.33
CA LEU A 235 -10.42 12.28 -4.77
C LEU A 235 -10.96 10.95 -5.30
N TYR A 236 -12.21 10.91 -5.79
CA TYR A 236 -12.83 9.68 -6.28
C TYR A 236 -12.46 9.35 -7.72
N ASN A 237 -12.15 10.36 -8.54
CA ASN A 237 -11.89 10.15 -9.97
C ASN A 237 -10.46 10.49 -10.42
N ILE A 238 -9.64 11.08 -9.55
CA ILE A 238 -8.29 11.51 -9.91
C ILE A 238 -7.40 10.33 -10.34
N SER A 239 -7.52 9.16 -9.71
CA SER A 239 -6.80 7.94 -10.12
C SER A 239 -7.16 7.53 -11.55
N LYS A 240 -8.45 7.31 -11.82
CA LYS A 240 -8.99 6.98 -13.15
C LYS A 240 -8.54 7.98 -14.20
N LEU A 241 -8.67 9.27 -13.93
CA LEU A 241 -8.30 10.33 -14.88
C LEU A 241 -6.80 10.34 -15.12
N PHE A 242 -5.99 10.24 -14.07
CA PHE A 242 -4.54 10.24 -14.19
C PHE A 242 -4.06 9.09 -15.06
N PHE A 243 -4.46 7.84 -14.78
CA PHE A 243 -4.00 6.70 -15.56
C PHE A 243 -4.59 6.62 -16.96
N LYS A 244 -5.75 7.24 -17.21
CA LYS A 244 -6.28 7.42 -18.57
C LYS A 244 -5.39 8.32 -19.42
N TYR A 245 -4.88 9.42 -18.86
CA TYR A 245 -4.13 10.44 -19.62
C TYR A 245 -2.61 10.29 -19.52
N PHE A 246 -2.13 9.55 -18.52
CA PHE A 246 -0.73 9.25 -18.27
C PHE A 246 -0.51 7.73 -18.04
N PRO A 247 -0.96 6.85 -18.96
CA PRO A 247 -0.86 5.40 -18.77
C PRO A 247 0.59 4.91 -18.69
N ASP A 248 1.52 5.66 -19.27
CA ASP A 248 2.95 5.32 -19.28
C ASP A 248 3.74 5.95 -18.13
N TYR A 249 3.06 6.63 -17.18
CA TYR A 249 3.73 7.07 -15.97
C TYR A 249 4.05 5.85 -15.10
N PRO A 250 5.31 5.64 -14.71
CA PRO A 250 5.74 4.42 -14.07
C PRO A 250 5.17 4.24 -12.65
N VAL A 251 5.04 2.98 -12.26
CA VAL A 251 4.76 2.57 -10.88
C VAL A 251 6.02 1.96 -10.28
N ILE A 252 6.30 2.31 -9.03
CA ILE A 252 7.38 1.76 -8.23
C ILE A 252 6.84 0.63 -7.38
N ARG A 253 7.58 -0.48 -7.33
CA ARG A 253 7.29 -1.67 -6.53
C ARG A 253 8.35 -1.83 -5.46
N ILE A 254 7.92 -1.81 -4.20
CA ILE A 254 8.76 -2.02 -3.03
C ILE A 254 8.44 -3.40 -2.43
N PRO A 255 9.41 -4.32 -2.35
CA PRO A 255 9.23 -5.56 -1.60
C PRO A 255 9.12 -5.26 -0.11
N GLN A 256 8.17 -5.91 0.54
CA GLN A 256 7.96 -5.88 1.98
C GLN A 256 8.02 -7.32 2.50
N LYS A 257 9.19 -7.72 2.99
CA LYS A 257 9.43 -9.07 3.55
C LYS A 257 8.66 -9.26 4.86
N PRO A 258 8.48 -10.49 5.35
CA PRO A 258 7.93 -10.73 6.68
C PRO A 258 8.64 -9.87 7.74
N TYR A 259 7.86 -9.26 8.62
CA TYR A 259 8.31 -8.33 9.68
C TYR A 259 8.88 -7.00 9.21
N GLN A 260 8.86 -6.71 7.91
CA GLN A 260 9.12 -5.36 7.42
C GLN A 260 7.88 -4.50 7.49
N TYR A 261 8.09 -3.22 7.71
CA TYR A 261 7.07 -2.19 7.62
C TYR A 261 7.33 -1.25 6.47
N TYR A 262 6.27 -0.60 5.99
CA TYR A 262 6.37 0.68 5.31
C TYR A 262 5.54 1.75 6.03
N ILE A 263 5.96 3.00 5.92
CA ILE A 263 5.20 4.18 6.33
C ILE A 263 4.91 4.99 5.06
N SER A 264 3.63 5.21 4.74
CA SER A 264 3.27 5.97 3.52
C SER A 264 1.99 6.80 3.69
N ALA A 265 1.99 8.03 3.17
CA ALA A 265 0.83 8.90 3.11
C ALA A 265 -0.09 8.51 1.95
N THR A 266 -0.74 7.36 2.07
CA THR A 266 -1.54 6.74 1.00
C THR A 266 -2.82 7.52 0.63
N ASP A 267 -3.26 8.47 1.47
CA ASP A 267 -4.25 9.48 1.09
C ASP A 267 -3.69 10.56 0.16
N HIS A 268 -2.36 10.75 0.14
CA HIS A 268 -1.66 11.79 -0.59
C HIS A 268 -0.88 11.27 -1.81
N CYS A 269 -0.97 9.98 -2.13
CA CYS A 269 -0.36 9.38 -3.32
C CYS A 269 -1.24 8.31 -3.94
N PHE A 270 -0.90 7.90 -5.16
CA PHE A 270 -1.46 6.69 -5.74
C PHE A 270 -0.68 5.48 -5.27
N HIS A 271 -1.39 4.43 -4.84
CA HIS A 271 -0.78 3.24 -4.27
C HIS A 271 -1.72 2.02 -4.33
N ASP A 272 -1.19 0.86 -3.95
CA ASP A 272 -1.94 -0.32 -3.48
C ASP A 272 -0.95 -1.33 -2.85
N GLY A 273 -1.46 -2.38 -2.21
CA GLY A 273 -0.72 -3.61 -1.93
C GLY A 273 -0.86 -4.62 -3.07
N SER A 274 0.12 -5.50 -3.23
CA SER A 274 0.09 -6.61 -4.18
C SER A 274 0.53 -7.90 -3.51
N THR A 275 -0.24 -8.97 -3.76
CA THR A 275 0.08 -10.35 -3.36
C THR A 275 0.42 -11.22 -4.57
N TYR A 276 0.62 -10.61 -5.74
CA TYR A 276 0.90 -11.32 -6.98
C TYR A 276 2.13 -12.22 -6.86
N GLY A 277 1.98 -13.49 -7.23
CA GLY A 277 3.01 -14.51 -7.10
C GLY A 277 3.17 -15.14 -5.72
N MET A 278 2.45 -14.65 -4.68
CA MET A 278 2.37 -15.34 -3.39
C MET A 278 1.53 -16.61 -3.51
N THR A 279 1.72 -17.52 -2.55
CA THR A 279 1.02 -18.81 -2.46
C THR A 279 0.31 -19.02 -1.12
N THR A 280 0.58 -18.16 -0.14
CA THR A 280 0.05 -18.19 1.22
C THR A 280 -0.74 -16.92 1.53
N LEU A 281 -1.56 -16.98 2.58
CA LEU A 281 -2.34 -15.83 3.03
C LEU A 281 -1.43 -14.64 3.38
N ASP A 282 -1.72 -13.47 2.80
CA ASP A 282 -1.13 -12.20 3.19
C ASP A 282 -1.76 -11.76 4.51
N VAL A 283 -0.97 -11.51 5.56
CA VAL A 283 -1.47 -10.98 6.83
C VAL A 283 -0.75 -9.68 7.11
N LEU A 284 -1.49 -8.65 7.46
CA LEU A 284 -0.95 -7.31 7.66
C LEU A 284 -1.60 -6.60 8.84
N MET A 285 -0.87 -5.67 9.41
CA MET A 285 -1.33 -4.79 10.48
C MET A 285 -1.08 -3.33 10.11
N ILE A 286 -2.08 -2.47 10.36
CA ILE A 286 -2.03 -1.05 9.99
C ILE A 286 -2.34 -0.16 11.19
N TYR A 287 -1.54 0.89 11.35
CA TYR A 287 -1.80 2.03 12.23
C TYR A 287 -1.91 3.32 11.42
N PHE A 288 -2.71 4.27 11.91
CA PHE A 288 -2.83 5.62 11.37
C PHE A 288 -2.21 6.65 12.30
N GLY A 289 -1.42 7.55 11.73
CA GLY A 289 -0.72 8.59 12.49
C GLY A 289 0.00 9.59 11.59
N LYS A 290 1.02 10.25 12.13
CA LYS A 290 1.97 11.09 11.38
C LYS A 290 3.38 10.61 11.64
N PHE A 291 3.65 9.40 11.18
CA PHE A 291 4.91 8.71 11.42
C PHE A 291 6.02 9.24 10.51
N GLN A 292 7.23 9.40 11.05
CA GLN A 292 8.41 9.82 10.31
C GLN A 292 9.68 9.30 11.01
N TYR A 293 10.71 9.06 10.19
CA TYR A 293 12.07 8.69 10.60
C TYR A 293 13.13 9.77 10.25
#